data_AF-A0A382Q6K2-F1
#
_entry.id   AF-A0A382Q6K2-F1
#
_cell.length_a   1.000
_cell.length_b   1.000
_cell.length_c   1.000
_cell.angle_alpha   90.00
_cell.angle_beta   90.00
_cell.angle_gamma   90.00
#
_symmetry.space_group_name_H-M   'P 1'
#
loop_
_entity.id
_entity.type
_entity.pdbx_description
1 polymer ?
#
loop_
_entity_poly.entity_id
_entity_poly.type
_entity_poly.pdbx_seq_one_letter_code
_entity_poly.pdbx_strand_id
1 'polypeptide(L)' 'VKAFEPDRIRNVVLVGPPGSGKTSLAEAMLYRAGAVSRVGRVEDGSTVCDYEPEEK' A
#
# COMPACT_ATOMS: atom_id res chain seq x y z
N VAL A 1 -19.78 -3.37 10.66
CA VAL A 1 -19.05 -2.29 9.95
C VAL A 1 -18.73 -1.22 10.96
N LYS A 2 -17.48 -0.78 11.08
CA LYS A 2 -17.10 0.32 11.98
C LYS A 2 -17.46 1.63 11.29
N ALA A 3 -18.38 2.41 11.85
CA ALA A 3 -18.74 3.72 11.31
C ALA A 3 -17.68 4.75 11.73
N PHE A 4 -17.26 5.60 10.80
CA PHE A 4 -16.35 6.70 11.05
C PHE A 4 -17.05 8.00 10.68
N GLU A 5 -16.92 9.02 11.54
CA GLU A 5 -17.36 10.37 11.20
C GLU A 5 -16.60 10.86 9.94
N PRO A 6 -17.25 11.56 8.99
CA PRO A 6 -16.62 11.95 7.74
C PRO A 6 -15.31 12.73 7.90
N ASP A 7 -15.21 13.56 8.93
CA ASP A 7 -14.02 14.36 9.27
C ASP A 7 -12.82 13.51 9.73
N ARG A 8 -13.04 12.23 10.07
CA ARG A 8 -12.01 11.27 10.46
C ARG A 8 -11.52 10.40 9.30
N ILE A 9 -12.12 10.50 8.12
CA ILE A 9 -11.67 9.79 6.91
C ILE A 9 -10.52 10.58 6.27
N ARG A 10 -9.50 9.87 5.80
CA ARG A 10 -8.34 10.45 5.10
C ARG A 10 -8.16 9.71 3.77
N ASN A 11 -8.53 10.38 2.68
CA ASN A 11 -8.31 9.88 1.32
C ASN A 11 -6.93 10.34 0.85
N VAL A 12 -6.08 9.38 0.46
CA VAL A 12 -4.70 9.64 0.03
C VAL A 12 -4.42 8.85 -1.23
N VAL A 13 -3.64 9.42 -2.15
CA VAL A 13 -3.13 8.75 -3.35
C VAL A 13 -1.62 8.94 -3.45
N LEU A 14 -0.90 7.90 -3.86
CA LEU A 14 0.53 7.96 -4.14
C LEU A 14 0.75 8.12 -5.64
N VAL A 15 1.35 9.23 -6.06
CA VAL A 15 1.56 9.56 -7.48
C VAL A 15 3.04 9.82 -7.73
N GLY A 16 3.54 9.31 -8.85
CA GLY A 16 4.93 9.45 -9.25
C GLY A 16 5.30 8.54 -10.43
N PRO A 17 6.44 8.79 -11.10
CA PRO A 17 6.89 8.01 -12.25
C PRO A 17 7.06 6.51 -11.94
N PRO A 18 7.13 5.63 -12.95
CA PRO A 18 7.57 4.24 -12.76
C PRO A 18 8.91 4.18 -12.01
N GLY A 19 9.06 3.22 -11.10
CA GLY A 19 10.27 3.08 -10.28
C GLY A 19 10.45 4.12 -9.17
N SER A 20 9.54 5.08 -8.98
CA SER A 20 9.67 6.10 -7.92
C SER A 20 9.38 5.59 -6.49
N GLY A 21 9.18 4.27 -6.31
CA GLY A 21 8.97 3.65 -5.00
C GLY A 21 7.55 3.76 -4.42
N LYS A 22 6.52 4.03 -5.24
CA LYS A 22 5.12 4.15 -4.76
C LYS A 22 4.65 2.90 -4.01
N THR A 23 4.81 1.73 -4.62
CA THR A 23 4.40 0.44 -4.05
C THR A 23 5.19 0.12 -2.78
N SER A 24 6.51 0.34 -2.79
CA SER A 24 7.36 0.16 -1.61
C SER A 24 6.98 1.08 -0.45
N LEU A 25 6.57 2.33 -0.74
CA LEU A 25 6.08 3.26 0.27
C LEU A 25 4.74 2.80 0.86
N ALA A 26 3.82 2.31 0.03
CA ALA A 26 2.55 1.74 0.49
C ALA A 26 2.77 0.57 1.46
N GLU A 27 3.67 -0.36 1.13
CA GLU A 27 4.06 -1.48 1.99
C GLU A 27 4.60 -1.00 3.36
N ALA A 28 5.49 0.00 3.34
CA ALA A 28 6.04 0.57 4.56
C ALA A 28 4.96 1.25 5.43
N MET A 29 4.00 1.95 4.81
CA MET A 29 2.87 2.56 5.51
C MET A 29 1.97 1.50 6.17
N LEU A 30 1.64 0.43 5.45
CA LEU A 30 0.82 -0.68 5.96
C LEU A 30 1.50 -1.40 7.11
N TYR A 31 2.80 -1.67 7.00
CA TYR A 31 3.59 -2.27 8.08
C TYR A 31 3.64 -1.37 9.31
N ARG A 32 3.90 -0.06 9.13
CA ARG A 32 3.90 0.93 10.23
C ARG A 32 2.54 1.08 10.89
N ALA A 33 1.45 0.94 10.14
CA ALA A 33 0.09 0.95 10.67
C ALA A 33 -0.30 -0.37 11.38
N GLY A 34 0.56 -1.39 11.33
CA GLY A 34 0.27 -2.72 11.87
C GLY A 34 -0.76 -3.51 11.06
N ALA A 35 -1.06 -3.07 9.84
CA ALA A 35 -2.01 -3.74 8.94
C ALA A 35 -1.41 -5.04 8.34
N VAL A 36 -0.09 -5.11 8.24
CA VAL A 36 0.66 -6.31 7.81
C VAL A 36 1.81 -6.58 8.78
N SER A 37 2.20 -7.86 8.89
CA SER A 37 3.25 -8.31 9.81
C SER A 37 4.66 -8.23 9.21
N ARG A 38 4.79 -8.00 7.90
CA ARG A 38 6.05 -7.85 7.17
C ARG A 38 5.89 -6.87 6.00
N VAL A 39 7.01 -6.32 5.53
CA VAL A 39 7.09 -5.49 4.32
C VAL A 39 7.32 -6.42 3.12
N GLY A 40 6.43 -6.42 2.14
CA GLY A 40 6.59 -7.11 0.87
C GLY A 40 7.61 -6.43 -0.05
N ARG A 41 8.01 -7.16 -1.08
CA ARG A 41 8.95 -6.68 -2.11
C ARG A 41 8.33 -6.76 -3.49
N VAL A 42 8.60 -5.72 -4.29
CA VAL A 42 8.10 -5.60 -5.67
C VAL A 42 8.75 -6.65 -6.56
N GLU A 43 10.06 -6.87 -6.39
CA GLU A 43 10.83 -7.84 -7.18
C GLU A 43 10.37 -9.28 -6.95
N ASP A 44 9.74 -9.55 -5.81
CA ASP A 44 9.27 -10.87 -5.41
C ASP A 44 7.76 -11.06 -5.69
N GLY A 45 7.06 -10.06 -6.26
CA GLY A 45 5.60 -10.10 -6.47
C GLY A 45 4.83 -10.43 -5.18
N SER A 46 5.27 -9.85 -4.06
CA SER A 46 4.80 -10.18 -2.71
C SER A 46 4.20 -8.99 -1.95
N THR A 47 3.91 -7.89 -2.65
CA THR A 47 3.33 -6.68 -2.07
C THR A 47 1.83 -6.85 -1.89
N VAL A 48 1.22 -6.06 -0.99
CA VAL A 48 -0.23 -6.02 -0.82
C VAL A 48 -0.92 -5.49 -2.07
N CYS A 49 -0.22 -4.69 -2.87
CA CYS A 49 -0.76 -4.06 -4.07
C CYS A 49 -0.77 -4.95 -5.31
N ASP A 50 -0.23 -6.17 -5.27
CA ASP A 50 -0.12 -7.06 -6.44
C ASP A 50 -1.48 -7.72 -6.72
N TYR A 51 -2.40 -6.97 -7.33
CA TYR A 51 -3.77 -7.40 -7.65
C TYR A 51 -3.93 -7.78 -9.12
N GLU A 52 -3.14 -7.18 -10.01
CA GLU A 52 -3.19 -7.43 -11.44
C GLU A 52 -2.19 -8.52 -11.85
N PRO A 53 -2.50 -9.35 -12.87
CA PRO A 53 -1.58 -10.35 -13.40
C PRO A 53 -0.21 -9.78 -13.80
N GLU A 54 -0.19 -8.55 -14.29
CA GLU A 54 0.99 -7.80 -14.73
C GLU A 54 1.91 -7.36 -13.58
N GLU A 55 1.46 -7.46 -12.33
CA GLU A 55 2.22 -7.07 -11.13
C GLU A 55 3.02 -8.23 -10.52
N LYS A 56 3.00 -9.42 -11.13
CA LYS A 56 3.79 -10.60 -10.72
C LYS A 56 5.07 -10.80 -11.52
#